data_AF-A0A5B0FD54-F1
#
_entry.id   AF-A0A5B0FD54-F1
#
_cell.length_a   1.000
_cell.length_b   1.000
_cell.length_c   1.000
_cell.angle_alpha   90.00
_cell.angle_beta   90.00
_cell.angle_gamma   90.00
#
_symmetry.space_group_name_H-M   'P 1'
#
loop_
_entity.id
_entity.type
_entity.pdbx_description
1 polymer ?
#
loop_
_entity_poly.entity_id
_entity_poly.type
_entity_poly.pdbx_seq_one_letter_code
_entity_poly.pdbx_strand_id
1 'polypeptide(L)'
;MKPALLFILLLLTANAVAQSGNKNYILSRHYKQSGANANDISKVSVQVEYVDGLGRQQQRVNVGQSPTGADLVQPFSYNEFGRQVKQYLPYAAAGSGAFQTGADAGQAAFYTANTAGLDASDLGRPFIETGFELSPLIRPLSTRSPGNKSATANLAYGTNAANEVKRYDYVSNANLLSTVAANGSYAAGALERTQKTDENGKVETEYRDKQERLVCRKVIASAGESLFIYYVYDDYGQLRAVLQPMFQDNASLADYAFLYEYDQRGRIVSKKTPGAGMD
;
A
#
# COMPACT_ATOMS: atom_id res chain seq x y z
N MET A 1 43.66 -68.20 -6.82
CA MET A 1 43.39 -67.31 -5.67
C MET A 1 42.92 -65.98 -6.25
N LYS A 2 41.64 -65.64 -6.08
CA LYS A 2 40.99 -64.45 -6.69
C LYS A 2 41.04 -63.27 -5.71
N PRO A 3 41.39 -62.04 -6.13
CA PRO A 3 41.34 -60.87 -5.29
C PRO A 3 40.01 -60.10 -5.42
N ALA A 4 39.81 -59.13 -4.51
CA ALA A 4 38.86 -58.02 -4.57
C ALA A 4 37.41 -58.36 -4.11
N LEU A 5 36.65 -57.49 -3.43
CA LEU A 5 36.76 -56.05 -3.20
C LEU A 5 35.88 -55.73 -1.97
N LEU A 6 36.39 -54.99 -0.97
CA LEU A 6 35.60 -54.55 0.19
C LEU A 6 34.85 -53.26 -0.19
N PHE A 7 33.53 -53.33 -0.29
CA PHE A 7 32.67 -52.18 -0.62
C PHE A 7 32.26 -51.46 0.68
N ILE A 8 32.89 -50.33 0.98
CA ILE A 8 32.46 -49.44 2.07
C ILE A 8 31.36 -48.54 1.53
N LEU A 9 30.12 -48.82 1.93
CA LEU A 9 28.95 -47.99 1.64
C LEU A 9 28.96 -46.77 2.56
N LEU A 10 29.47 -45.64 2.05
CA LEU A 10 29.38 -44.33 2.71
C LEU A 10 27.93 -43.83 2.59
N LEU A 11 27.12 -43.99 3.66
CA LEU A 11 25.82 -43.34 3.77
C LEU A 11 26.01 -41.82 3.91
N LEU A 12 25.90 -41.11 2.80
CA LEU A 12 25.75 -39.66 2.77
C LEU A 12 24.33 -39.33 3.25
N THR A 13 24.16 -39.00 4.53
CA THR A 13 22.91 -38.44 5.03
C THR A 13 22.79 -37.00 4.56
N ALA A 14 22.13 -36.79 3.42
CA ALA A 14 21.67 -35.48 3.00
C ALA A 14 20.57 -35.03 3.98
N ASN A 15 20.96 -34.29 5.03
CA ASN A 15 20.00 -33.58 5.86
C ASN A 15 19.46 -32.38 5.07
N ALA A 16 18.48 -32.64 4.20
CA ALA A 16 17.65 -31.59 3.61
C ALA A 16 16.54 -31.24 4.61
N VAL A 17 16.88 -30.49 5.67
CA VAL A 17 15.87 -29.92 6.56
C VAL A 17 15.50 -28.54 6.01
N ALA A 18 14.60 -28.51 5.05
CA ALA A 18 14.30 -27.30 4.26
C ALA A 18 13.25 -26.37 4.90
N GLN A 19 12.65 -26.72 6.04
CA GLN A 19 11.69 -25.86 6.75
C GLN A 19 11.74 -26.15 8.26
N SER A 20 11.49 -25.13 9.08
CA SER A 20 11.52 -25.28 10.54
C SER A 20 10.31 -26.11 11.02
N GLY A 21 10.54 -27.36 11.44
CA GLY A 21 9.49 -28.30 11.85
C GLY A 21 8.61 -27.86 13.04
N ASN A 22 9.04 -26.85 13.80
CA ASN A 22 8.30 -26.30 14.94
C ASN A 22 7.55 -24.99 14.60
N LYS A 23 7.39 -24.68 13.31
CA LYS A 23 6.72 -23.45 12.84
C LYS A 23 5.67 -23.77 11.79
N ASN A 24 4.58 -23.02 11.82
CA ASN A 24 3.60 -23.04 10.74
C ASN A 24 4.14 -22.20 9.57
N TYR A 25 4.00 -22.70 8.34
CA TYR A 25 4.46 -21.97 7.16
C TYR A 25 3.63 -22.28 5.91
N ILE A 26 3.68 -21.35 4.95
CA ILE A 26 3.18 -21.50 3.59
C ILE A 26 4.40 -21.54 2.65
N LEU A 27 4.48 -22.54 1.79
CA LEU A 27 5.56 -22.72 0.83
C LEU A 27 5.04 -22.50 -0.59
N SER A 28 5.48 -21.40 -1.21
CA SER A 28 5.10 -21.02 -2.56
C SER A 28 6.26 -21.30 -3.53
N ARG A 29 5.94 -21.91 -4.67
CA ARG A 29 6.89 -22.17 -5.76
C ARG A 29 6.38 -21.58 -7.06
N HIS A 30 7.19 -20.73 -7.67
CA HIS A 30 6.94 -20.17 -9.00
C HIS A 30 7.95 -20.74 -10.00
N TYR A 31 7.47 -21.61 -10.89
CA TYR A 31 8.28 -22.24 -11.92
C TYR A 31 8.53 -21.25 -13.06
N LYS A 32 9.80 -21.00 -13.37
CA LYS A 32 10.22 -20.11 -14.46
C LYS A 32 10.33 -20.85 -15.80
N GLN A 33 10.38 -22.18 -15.76
CA GLN A 33 10.54 -23.06 -16.93
C GLN A 33 9.67 -24.30 -16.76
N SER A 34 9.13 -24.79 -17.88
CA SER A 34 8.37 -26.05 -17.90
C SER A 34 9.27 -27.23 -17.55
N GLY A 35 8.77 -28.16 -16.73
CA GLY A 35 9.51 -29.37 -16.32
C GLY A 35 10.68 -29.12 -15.36
N ALA A 36 10.82 -27.91 -14.81
CA ALA A 36 11.87 -27.62 -13.84
C ALA A 36 11.69 -28.41 -12.54
N ASN A 37 12.81 -28.89 -11.98
CA ASN A 37 12.82 -29.54 -10.68
C ASN A 37 12.43 -28.51 -9.60
N ALA A 38 11.49 -28.86 -8.72
CA ALA A 38 10.99 -28.01 -7.65
C ALA A 38 12.05 -27.50 -6.66
N ASN A 39 13.23 -28.14 -6.62
CA ASN A 39 14.36 -27.78 -5.77
C ASN A 39 15.48 -27.03 -6.53
N ASP A 40 15.35 -26.87 -7.85
CA ASP A 40 16.30 -26.10 -8.65
C ASP A 40 15.97 -24.60 -8.54
N ILE A 41 16.60 -23.93 -7.57
CA ILE A 41 16.37 -22.51 -7.27
C ILE A 41 16.71 -21.56 -8.44
N SER A 42 17.49 -22.03 -9.43
CA SER A 42 17.78 -21.24 -10.64
C SER A 42 16.56 -21.18 -11.58
N LYS A 43 15.72 -22.23 -11.56
CA LYS A 43 14.53 -22.38 -12.41
C LYS A 43 13.22 -22.23 -11.67
N VAL A 44 13.26 -22.25 -10.34
CA VAL A 44 12.08 -22.14 -9.48
C VAL A 44 12.34 -21.09 -8.41
N SER A 45 11.51 -20.05 -8.35
CA SER A 45 11.52 -19.14 -7.22
C SER A 45 10.77 -19.79 -6.06
N VAL A 46 11.42 -19.90 -4.91
CA VAL A 46 10.86 -20.52 -3.70
C VAL A 46 10.72 -19.45 -2.62
N GLN A 47 9.52 -19.34 -2.06
CA GLN A 47 9.20 -18.44 -0.96
C GLN A 47 8.59 -19.23 0.18
N VAL A 48 9.10 -19.01 1.39
CA VAL A 48 8.55 -19.55 2.64
C VAL A 48 8.00 -18.39 3.45
N GLU A 49 6.72 -18.48 3.81
CA GLU A 49 6.06 -17.52 4.69
C GLU A 49 5.74 -18.19 6.01
N TYR A 50 6.44 -17.78 7.07
CA TYR A 50 6.23 -18.28 8.42
C TYR A 50 5.13 -17.49 9.11
N VAL A 51 4.18 -18.20 9.72
CA VAL A 51 3.03 -17.62 10.41
C VAL A 51 2.97 -18.06 11.87
N ASP A 52 2.34 -17.25 12.71
CA ASP A 52 2.08 -17.61 14.09
C ASP A 52 0.82 -18.48 14.26
N GLY A 53 0.45 -18.79 15.51
CA GLY A 53 -0.74 -19.60 15.81
C GLY A 53 -2.08 -18.95 15.41
N LEU A 54 -2.09 -17.65 15.11
CA LEU A 54 -3.27 -16.91 14.64
C LEU A 54 -3.21 -16.64 13.12
N GLY A 55 -2.23 -17.21 12.41
CA GLY A 55 -2.06 -17.03 10.98
C GLY A 55 -1.41 -15.69 10.58
N ARG A 56 -0.86 -14.93 11.52
CA ARG A 56 -0.18 -13.66 11.21
C ARG A 56 1.24 -13.93 10.75
N GLN A 57 1.68 -13.24 9.71
CA GLN A 57 2.98 -13.43 9.08
C GLN A 57 4.13 -12.98 9.99
N GLN A 58 4.95 -13.88 10.50
CA GLN A 58 6.12 -13.53 11.32
C GLN A 58 7.35 -13.19 10.47
N GLN A 59 7.54 -13.92 9.37
CA GLN A 59 8.74 -13.80 8.54
C GLN A 59 8.47 -14.28 7.13
N ARG A 60 9.02 -13.58 6.13
CA ARG A 60 9.12 -14.05 4.75
C ARG A 60 10.56 -14.44 4.45
N VAL A 61 10.77 -15.57 3.78
CA VAL A 61 12.08 -16.01 3.32
C VAL A 61 12.00 -16.34 1.84
N ASN A 62 12.68 -15.56 1.02
CA ASN A 62 12.86 -15.88 -0.40
C ASN A 62 14.17 -16.64 -0.55
N VAL A 63 14.07 -17.92 -0.92
CA VAL A 63 15.20 -18.86 -0.85
C VAL A 63 16.19 -18.59 -1.99
N GLY A 64 17.47 -18.41 -1.63
CA GLY A 64 18.56 -18.23 -2.58
C GLY A 64 18.41 -17.05 -3.55
N GLN A 65 17.67 -16.01 -3.18
CA GLN A 65 17.39 -14.85 -4.05
C GLN A 65 18.41 -13.70 -3.93
N SER A 66 19.41 -13.79 -3.04
CA SER A 66 20.49 -12.80 -3.03
C SER A 66 21.48 -13.03 -4.19
N PRO A 67 22.29 -12.02 -4.58
CA PRO A 67 23.34 -12.20 -5.59
C PRO A 67 24.38 -13.29 -5.24
N THR A 68 24.56 -13.57 -3.95
CA THR A 68 25.47 -14.60 -3.45
C THR A 68 24.79 -15.95 -3.21
N GLY A 69 23.50 -16.08 -3.57
CA GLY A 69 22.71 -17.30 -3.35
C GLY A 69 22.24 -17.49 -1.90
N ALA A 70 22.30 -16.44 -1.07
CA ALA A 70 21.75 -16.42 0.28
C ALA A 70 20.23 -16.15 0.24
N ASP A 71 19.56 -16.45 1.35
CA ASP A 71 18.13 -16.18 1.49
C ASP A 71 17.87 -14.70 1.74
N LEU A 72 16.81 -14.15 1.15
CA LEU A 72 16.32 -12.81 1.50
C LEU A 72 15.21 -12.94 2.54
N VAL A 73 15.51 -12.47 3.75
CA VAL A 73 14.67 -12.62 4.93
C VAL A 73 14.02 -11.28 5.28
N GLN A 74 12.70 -11.26 5.41
CA GLN A 74 11.93 -10.10 5.82
C GLN A 74 11.14 -10.39 7.11
N PRO A 75 11.54 -9.81 8.24
CA PRO A 75 10.79 -9.88 9.49
C PRO A 75 9.56 -8.94 9.53
N PHE A 76 8.57 -9.32 10.33
CA PHE A 76 7.39 -8.50 10.65
C PHE A 76 7.15 -8.52 12.16
N SER A 77 6.79 -7.38 12.75
CA SER A 77 6.44 -7.32 14.18
C SER A 77 5.04 -6.78 14.40
N TYR A 78 4.41 -7.32 15.44
CA TYR A 78 3.04 -6.99 15.83
C TYR A 78 3.02 -6.47 17.26
N ASN A 79 2.07 -5.59 17.57
CA ASN A 79 1.80 -5.21 18.96
C ASN A 79 0.93 -6.27 19.66
N GLU A 80 0.64 -6.04 20.94
CA GLU A 80 -0.19 -6.90 21.79
C GLU A 80 -1.60 -7.13 21.22
N PHE A 81 -2.11 -6.17 20.43
CA PHE A 81 -3.41 -6.26 19.75
C PHE A 81 -3.32 -6.95 18.38
N GLY A 82 -2.16 -7.47 17.99
CA GLY A 82 -1.96 -8.20 16.74
C GLY A 82 -1.89 -7.34 15.48
N ARG A 83 -1.61 -6.06 15.62
CA ARG A 83 -1.48 -5.10 14.50
C ARG A 83 -0.02 -5.02 14.08
N GLN A 84 0.24 -5.08 12.78
CA GLN A 84 1.60 -5.05 12.24
C GLN A 84 2.20 -3.64 12.39
N VAL A 85 3.06 -3.45 13.39
CA VAL A 85 3.64 -2.14 13.73
C VAL A 85 4.90 -1.87 12.94
N LYS A 86 5.71 -2.90 12.69
CA LYS A 86 6.93 -2.77 11.88
C LYS A 86 6.98 -3.81 10.78
N GLN A 87 7.31 -3.32 9.59
CA GLN A 87 7.71 -4.13 8.46
C GLN A 87 9.18 -3.85 8.19
N TYR A 88 10.03 -4.83 8.48
CA TYR A 88 11.47 -4.65 8.32
C TYR A 88 11.85 -4.70 6.84
N LEU A 89 12.93 -4.01 6.48
CA LEU A 89 13.51 -4.18 5.16
C LEU A 89 14.18 -5.57 5.06
N PRO A 90 14.09 -6.25 3.91
CA PRO A 90 14.71 -7.55 3.73
C PRO A 90 16.24 -7.49 3.85
N TYR A 91 16.84 -8.53 4.41
CA TYR A 91 18.29 -8.67 4.47
C TYR A 91 18.74 -10.06 4.00
N ALA A 92 19.98 -10.16 3.54
CA ALA A 92 20.55 -11.45 3.15
C ALA A 92 21.01 -12.22 4.39
N ALA A 93 20.57 -13.47 4.52
CA ALA A 93 20.96 -14.38 5.58
C ALA A 93 21.34 -15.74 5.00
N ALA A 94 22.35 -16.39 5.60
CA ALA A 94 22.66 -17.77 5.27
C ALA A 94 21.49 -18.68 5.66
N GLY A 95 21.09 -19.57 4.77
CA GLY A 95 19.93 -20.41 4.97
C GLY A 95 19.54 -21.21 3.74
N SER A 96 18.44 -21.95 3.84
CA SER A 96 17.78 -22.64 2.74
C SER A 96 16.26 -22.66 2.94
N GLY A 97 15.69 -21.53 3.33
CA GLY A 97 14.27 -21.36 3.62
C GLY A 97 13.88 -21.55 5.08
N ALA A 98 14.83 -21.79 5.98
CA ALA A 98 14.57 -21.96 7.41
C ALA A 98 14.17 -20.64 8.11
N PHE A 99 13.40 -20.74 9.20
CA PHE A 99 13.04 -19.59 10.03
C PHE A 99 14.29 -19.04 10.72
N GLN A 100 14.56 -17.75 10.54
CA GLN A 100 15.67 -17.08 11.23
C GLN A 100 15.21 -16.58 12.59
N THR A 101 15.79 -17.12 13.67
CA THR A 101 15.53 -16.65 15.03
C THR A 101 16.30 -15.34 15.27
N GLY A 102 15.67 -14.35 15.90
CA GLY A 102 16.29 -13.03 16.13
C GLY A 102 16.54 -12.25 14.83
N ALA A 103 15.67 -12.43 13.84
CA ALA A 103 15.85 -11.84 12.51
C ALA A 103 15.80 -10.30 12.50
N ASP A 104 15.15 -9.69 13.49
CA ASP A 104 15.20 -8.25 13.75
C ASP A 104 16.62 -7.77 14.12
N ALA A 105 17.31 -8.49 15.00
CA ALA A 105 18.70 -8.19 15.36
C ALA A 105 19.66 -8.48 14.19
N GLY A 106 19.46 -9.59 13.47
CA GLY A 106 20.24 -9.93 12.28
C GLY A 106 20.08 -8.90 11.17
N GLN A 107 18.87 -8.37 11.00
CA GLN A 107 18.57 -7.33 10.05
C GLN A 107 19.23 -6.00 10.44
N ALA A 108 19.14 -5.59 11.70
CA ALA A 108 19.82 -4.40 12.18
C ALA A 108 21.34 -4.48 11.93
N ALA A 109 21.96 -5.63 12.26
CA ALA A 109 23.39 -5.87 12.01
C ALA A 109 23.75 -5.78 10.52
N PHE A 110 22.92 -6.35 9.63
CA PHE A 110 23.14 -6.29 8.18
C PHE A 110 23.17 -4.85 7.66
N TYR A 111 22.19 -4.02 8.06
CA TYR A 111 22.14 -2.63 7.62
C TYR A 111 23.24 -1.76 8.25
N THR A 112 23.57 -1.97 9.53
CA THR A 112 24.65 -1.23 10.21
C THR A 112 26.04 -1.61 9.68
N ALA A 113 26.24 -2.82 9.15
CA ALA A 113 27.49 -3.20 8.49
C ALA A 113 27.81 -2.32 7.26
N ASN A 114 26.79 -1.65 6.70
CA ASN A 114 26.91 -0.61 5.67
C ASN A 114 27.79 -0.99 4.47
N THR A 115 27.70 -2.24 4.01
CA THR A 115 28.49 -2.73 2.86
C THR A 115 28.22 -1.95 1.56
N ALA A 116 27.06 -1.28 1.48
CA ALA A 116 26.67 -0.43 0.36
C ALA A 116 27.22 1.02 0.44
N GLY A 117 27.91 1.40 1.52
CA GLY A 117 28.50 2.75 1.66
C GLY A 117 27.48 3.89 1.78
N LEU A 118 26.33 3.62 2.41
CA LEU A 118 25.28 4.61 2.66
C LEU A 118 25.67 5.56 3.82
N ASP A 119 24.92 6.63 4.01
CA ASP A 119 25.09 7.54 5.14
C ASP A 119 24.84 6.82 6.48
N ALA A 120 25.91 6.64 7.26
CA ALA A 120 25.87 5.93 8.54
C ALA A 120 24.89 6.55 9.55
N SER A 121 24.60 7.86 9.43
CA SER A 121 23.64 8.54 10.30
C SER A 121 22.18 8.12 10.03
N ASP A 122 21.90 7.42 8.92
CA ASP A 122 20.55 7.08 8.48
C ASP A 122 20.17 5.59 8.60
N LEU A 123 21.10 4.75 9.05
CA LEU A 123 20.95 3.28 9.05
C LEU A 123 20.19 2.70 10.25
N GLY A 124 19.82 3.53 11.23
CA GLY A 124 19.24 3.08 12.50
C GLY A 124 17.77 2.62 12.43
N ARG A 125 17.08 2.87 11.31
CA ARG A 125 15.67 2.51 11.11
C ARG A 125 15.42 1.81 9.77
N PRO A 126 15.96 0.61 9.54
CA PRO A 126 15.73 -0.11 8.30
C PRO A 126 14.35 -0.82 8.29
N PHE A 127 13.28 -0.11 8.61
CA PHE A 127 11.92 -0.64 8.68
C PHE A 127 10.89 0.45 8.43
N ILE A 128 9.74 0.06 7.89
CA ILE A 128 8.53 0.88 7.87
C ILE A 128 7.85 0.71 9.23
N GLU A 129 7.43 1.82 9.82
CA GLU A 129 6.70 1.83 11.09
C GLU A 129 5.32 2.44 10.89
N THR A 130 4.28 1.75 11.37
CA THR A 130 2.89 2.20 11.31
C THR A 130 2.33 2.38 12.71
N GLY A 131 1.91 3.59 13.03
CA GLY A 131 1.16 3.89 14.24
C GLY A 131 -0.34 3.67 13.99
N PHE A 132 -1.05 3.12 14.97
CA PHE A 132 -2.50 2.88 14.90
C PHE A 132 -3.23 3.64 16.00
N GLU A 133 -4.48 4.00 15.76
CA GLU A 133 -5.35 4.59 16.79
C GLU A 133 -5.68 3.57 17.89
N LEU A 134 -5.89 4.05 19.11
CA LEU A 134 -6.31 3.21 20.25
C LEU A 134 -7.83 2.91 20.22
N SER A 135 -8.40 2.79 19.02
CA SER A 135 -9.81 2.45 18.82
C SER A 135 -9.96 1.00 18.31
N PRO A 136 -11.13 0.36 18.54
CA PRO A 136 -11.44 -0.95 17.97
C PRO A 136 -11.41 -1.00 16.44
N LEU A 137 -11.47 0.14 15.73
CA LEU A 137 -11.47 0.21 14.27
C LEU A 137 -10.07 -0.02 13.65
N ILE A 138 -9.00 0.00 14.45
CA ILE A 138 -7.63 -0.38 14.01
C ILE A 138 -7.12 0.48 12.84
N ARG A 139 -7.50 1.77 12.77
CA ARG A 139 -7.07 2.62 11.65
C ARG A 139 -5.63 3.11 11.82
N PRO A 140 -4.82 3.18 10.74
CA PRO A 140 -3.47 3.74 10.79
C PRO A 140 -3.52 5.26 11.01
N LEU A 141 -2.78 5.77 11.99
CA LEU A 141 -2.64 7.21 12.26
C LEU A 141 -1.36 7.79 11.69
N SER A 142 -0.34 6.98 11.51
CA SER A 142 0.93 7.46 10.99
C SER A 142 1.70 6.34 10.32
N THR A 143 2.49 6.73 9.33
CA THR A 143 3.41 5.84 8.64
C THR A 143 4.75 6.55 8.51
N ARG A 144 5.83 5.87 8.87
CA ARG A 144 7.18 6.40 8.77
C ARG A 144 8.02 5.44 7.95
N SER A 145 8.59 5.96 6.86
CA SER A 145 9.48 5.22 5.97
C SER A 145 10.79 4.83 6.67
N PRO A 146 11.55 3.88 6.10
CA PRO A 146 12.88 3.52 6.60
C PRO A 146 13.82 4.72 6.56
N GLY A 147 14.79 4.77 7.47
CA GLY A 147 15.74 5.87 7.67
C GLY A 147 15.51 6.63 8.98
N ASN A 148 16.59 7.08 9.61
CA ASN A 148 16.54 7.97 10.77
C ASN A 148 16.06 9.38 10.39
N LYS A 149 16.38 9.84 9.18
CA LYS A 149 16.01 11.16 8.65
C LYS A 149 14.61 11.20 8.06
N SER A 150 13.98 10.03 7.88
CA SER A 150 12.63 9.94 7.34
C SER A 150 11.62 10.62 8.26
N ALA A 151 10.80 11.50 7.69
CA ALA A 151 9.69 12.14 8.39
C ALA A 151 8.48 11.18 8.46
N THR A 152 7.56 11.50 9.36
CA THR A 152 6.33 10.74 9.56
C THR A 152 5.21 11.35 8.74
N ALA A 153 4.59 10.57 7.85
CA ALA A 153 3.30 10.91 7.28
C ALA A 153 2.20 10.62 8.30
N ASN A 154 1.21 11.51 8.42
CA ASN A 154 0.14 11.41 9.41
C ASN A 154 -1.22 11.36 8.74
N LEU A 155 -2.13 10.63 9.37
CA LEU A 155 -3.54 10.48 9.00
C LEU A 155 -4.39 10.99 10.16
N ALA A 156 -5.36 11.83 9.85
CA ALA A 156 -6.35 12.31 10.80
C ALA A 156 -7.76 12.04 10.27
N TYR A 157 -8.54 11.31 11.06
CA TYR A 157 -9.92 10.98 10.75
C TYR A 157 -10.88 11.92 11.48
N GLY A 158 -12.03 12.18 10.88
CA GLY A 158 -13.08 12.97 11.50
C GLY A 158 -14.24 13.18 10.55
N THR A 159 -14.95 14.29 10.72
CA THR A 159 -16.03 14.69 9.84
C THR A 159 -15.85 16.13 9.37
N ASN A 160 -16.55 16.53 8.32
CA ASN A 160 -16.54 17.93 7.88
C ASN A 160 -17.19 18.86 8.92
N ALA A 161 -16.71 20.10 8.98
CA ALA A 161 -17.35 21.19 9.69
C ALA A 161 -18.51 21.81 8.89
N ALA A 162 -19.32 22.65 9.55
CA ALA A 162 -20.38 23.39 8.88
C ALA A 162 -19.80 24.32 7.80
N ASN A 163 -20.40 24.33 6.62
CA ASN A 163 -20.00 25.16 5.48
C ASN A 163 -18.56 24.93 4.96
N GLU A 164 -17.90 23.85 5.36
CA GLU A 164 -16.52 23.54 4.93
C GLU A 164 -16.45 23.02 3.49
N VAL A 165 -17.46 22.24 3.08
CA VAL A 165 -17.49 21.56 1.77
C VAL A 165 -18.76 21.99 1.04
N LYS A 166 -18.60 22.60 -0.15
CA LYS A 166 -19.74 22.95 -1.01
C LYS A 166 -20.38 21.68 -1.56
N ARG A 167 -21.68 21.75 -1.86
CA ARG A 167 -22.45 20.65 -2.43
C ARG A 167 -22.83 20.97 -3.87
N TYR A 168 -22.61 20.00 -4.74
CA TYR A 168 -23.00 20.02 -6.14
C TYR A 168 -23.79 18.76 -6.45
N ASP A 169 -24.97 18.93 -7.02
CA ASP A 169 -25.86 17.84 -7.37
C ASP A 169 -25.92 17.69 -8.90
N TYR A 170 -26.06 16.46 -9.36
CA TYR A 170 -26.34 16.19 -10.77
C TYR A 170 -27.81 16.50 -11.07
N VAL A 171 -28.04 17.18 -12.19
CA VAL A 171 -29.39 17.44 -12.73
C VAL A 171 -29.43 16.92 -14.15
N SER A 172 -30.32 15.98 -14.44
CA SER A 172 -30.47 15.46 -15.79
C SER A 172 -30.86 16.58 -16.77
N ASN A 173 -30.10 16.73 -17.85
CA ASN A 173 -30.33 17.73 -18.88
C ASN A 173 -29.84 17.21 -20.24
N ALA A 174 -30.50 17.63 -21.33
CA ALA A 174 -30.06 17.30 -22.69
C ALA A 174 -28.73 17.99 -23.05
N ASN A 175 -28.46 19.17 -22.47
CA ASN A 175 -27.18 19.85 -22.57
C ASN A 175 -26.28 19.42 -21.39
N LEU A 176 -25.21 18.69 -21.68
CA LEU A 176 -24.21 18.28 -20.68
C LEU A 176 -23.64 19.44 -19.88
N LEU A 177 -23.53 20.63 -20.49
CA LEU A 177 -23.03 21.84 -19.84
C LEU A 177 -24.04 22.50 -18.89
N SER A 178 -25.16 21.84 -18.63
CA SER A 178 -26.20 22.27 -17.69
C SER A 178 -26.60 21.15 -16.73
N THR A 179 -25.71 20.18 -16.50
CA THR A 179 -25.97 18.98 -15.70
C THR A 179 -25.52 19.04 -14.25
N VAL A 180 -24.95 20.16 -13.80
CA VAL A 180 -24.49 20.34 -12.41
C VAL A 180 -25.15 21.57 -11.81
N ALA A 181 -25.74 21.42 -10.63
CA ALA A 181 -26.33 22.51 -9.87
C ALA A 181 -25.63 22.66 -8.51
N ALA A 182 -25.34 23.90 -8.11
CA ALA A 182 -24.86 24.20 -6.77
C ALA A 182 -26.02 24.08 -5.76
N ASN A 183 -25.82 23.35 -4.66
CA ASN A 183 -26.82 23.13 -3.62
C ASN A 183 -26.28 23.48 -2.23
N GLY A 184 -25.74 24.70 -2.11
CA GLY A 184 -25.18 25.21 -0.86
C GLY A 184 -23.94 24.43 -0.40
N SER A 185 -23.90 24.07 0.87
CA SER A 185 -22.81 23.32 1.50
C SER A 185 -23.33 22.16 2.34
N TYR A 186 -22.50 21.15 2.53
CA TYR A 186 -22.80 20.05 3.43
C TYR A 186 -22.90 20.54 4.88
N ALA A 187 -23.87 20.00 5.61
CA ALA A 187 -24.01 20.23 7.05
C ALA A 187 -22.80 19.64 7.81
N ALA A 188 -22.52 20.14 9.02
CA ALA A 188 -21.48 19.57 9.86
C ALA A 188 -21.76 18.08 10.14
N GLY A 189 -20.73 17.25 10.10
CA GLY A 189 -20.87 15.81 10.36
C GLY A 189 -21.50 15.00 9.21
N ALA A 190 -21.80 15.62 8.06
CA ALA A 190 -22.46 14.94 6.95
C ALA A 190 -21.52 14.04 6.12
N LEU A 191 -20.22 14.35 6.12
CA LEU A 191 -19.18 13.67 5.36
C LEU A 191 -18.11 13.13 6.29
N GLU A 192 -17.62 11.94 6.00
CA GLU A 192 -16.40 11.42 6.61
C GLU A 192 -15.20 12.16 6.02
N ARG A 193 -14.26 12.57 6.88
CA ARG A 193 -13.05 13.30 6.51
C ARG A 193 -11.84 12.46 6.83
N THR A 194 -10.98 12.25 5.83
CA THR A 194 -9.62 11.73 6.02
C THR A 194 -8.62 12.77 5.55
N GLN A 195 -7.83 13.29 6.48
CA GLN A 195 -6.74 14.21 6.19
C GLN A 195 -5.41 13.46 6.22
N LYS A 196 -4.61 13.61 5.17
CA LYS A 196 -3.25 13.10 5.06
C LYS A 196 -2.27 14.28 5.04
N THR A 197 -1.29 14.23 5.93
CA THR A 197 -0.11 15.09 5.89
C THR A 197 1.07 14.23 5.47
N ASP A 198 1.69 14.54 4.34
CA ASP A 198 2.86 13.79 3.87
C ASP A 198 4.15 14.15 4.63
N GLU A 199 5.23 13.44 4.32
CA GLU A 199 6.55 13.62 4.91
C GLU A 199 7.14 15.02 4.69
N ASN A 200 6.65 15.76 3.69
CA ASN A 200 7.08 17.12 3.35
C ASN A 200 6.14 18.19 3.93
N GLY A 201 5.13 17.80 4.71
CA GLY A 201 4.15 18.71 5.30
C GLY A 201 3.03 19.14 4.35
N LYS A 202 2.92 18.56 3.15
CA LYS A 202 1.79 18.82 2.25
C LYS A 202 0.54 18.14 2.80
N VAL A 203 -0.54 18.90 2.85
CA VAL A 203 -1.81 18.45 3.41
C VAL A 203 -2.83 18.23 2.30
N GLU A 204 -3.37 17.03 2.25
CA GLU A 204 -4.50 16.64 1.41
C GLU A 204 -5.64 16.15 2.30
N THR A 205 -6.88 16.48 1.95
CA THR A 205 -8.06 16.05 2.69
C THR A 205 -9.10 15.51 1.74
N GLU A 206 -9.54 14.27 1.98
CA GLU A 206 -10.62 13.63 1.27
C GLU A 206 -11.89 13.66 2.11
N TYR A 207 -13.00 13.99 1.47
CA TYR A 207 -14.33 13.92 2.04
C TYR A 207 -15.16 12.88 1.31
N ARG A 208 -15.78 11.97 2.07
CA ARG A 208 -16.63 10.90 1.55
C ARG A 208 -18.04 11.01 2.09
N ASP A 209 -19.02 10.67 1.26
CA ASP A 209 -20.40 10.55 1.71
C ASP A 209 -20.67 9.22 2.43
N LYS A 210 -21.93 9.02 2.85
CA LYS A 210 -22.36 7.80 3.56
C LYS A 210 -22.35 6.53 2.69
N GLN A 211 -22.13 6.68 1.39
CA GLN A 211 -21.96 5.57 0.44
C GLN A 211 -20.47 5.36 0.10
N GLU A 212 -19.56 5.95 0.88
CA GLU A 212 -18.10 5.89 0.74
C GLU A 212 -17.55 6.51 -0.57
N ARG A 213 -18.37 7.27 -1.30
CA ARG A 213 -17.97 7.94 -2.54
C ARG A 213 -17.21 9.21 -2.21
N LEU A 214 -16.08 9.43 -2.87
CA LEU A 214 -15.28 10.64 -2.72
C LEU A 214 -16.06 11.82 -3.30
N VAL A 215 -16.49 12.78 -2.50
CA VAL A 215 -17.26 13.95 -2.96
C VAL A 215 -16.42 15.21 -3.11
N CYS A 216 -15.35 15.32 -2.34
CA CYS A 216 -14.43 16.46 -2.40
C CYS A 216 -13.02 16.04 -2.03
N ARG A 217 -12.05 16.53 -2.78
CA ARG A 217 -10.63 16.50 -2.44
C ARG A 217 -10.13 17.93 -2.27
N LYS A 218 -9.56 18.23 -1.11
CA LYS A 218 -8.95 19.52 -0.77
C LYS A 218 -7.44 19.36 -0.69
N VAL A 219 -6.70 20.24 -1.34
CA VAL A 219 -5.24 20.31 -1.26
C VAL A 219 -4.85 21.69 -0.78
N ILE A 220 -3.97 21.78 0.22
CA ILE A 220 -3.37 23.05 0.63
C ILE A 220 -2.22 23.35 -0.35
N ALA A 221 -2.38 24.39 -1.18
CA ALA A 221 -1.37 24.77 -2.17
C ALA A 221 -0.28 25.65 -1.56
N SER A 222 -0.68 26.59 -0.71
CA SER A 222 0.20 27.49 0.02
C SER A 222 -0.46 27.94 1.34
N ALA A 223 0.25 28.70 2.17
CA ALA A 223 -0.31 29.18 3.44
C ALA A 223 -1.54 30.07 3.18
N GLY A 224 -2.72 29.58 3.60
CA GLY A 224 -4.00 30.28 3.38
C GLY A 224 -4.68 29.99 2.05
N GLU A 225 -4.07 29.19 1.16
CA GLU A 225 -4.63 28.84 -0.14
C GLU A 225 -5.00 27.35 -0.19
N SER A 226 -6.27 27.06 -0.45
CA SER A 226 -6.78 25.70 -0.58
C SER A 226 -7.49 25.51 -1.92
N LEU A 227 -7.10 24.47 -2.64
CA LEU A 227 -7.70 24.06 -3.90
C LEU A 227 -8.67 22.92 -3.65
N PHE A 228 -9.88 23.04 -4.18
CA PHE A 228 -10.94 22.04 -4.00
C PHE A 228 -11.32 21.41 -5.33
N ILE A 229 -11.39 20.09 -5.36
CA ILE A 229 -11.86 19.30 -6.49
C ILE A 229 -13.12 18.58 -6.04
N TYR A 230 -14.23 18.78 -6.76
CA TYR A 230 -15.51 18.18 -6.41
C TYR A 230 -15.90 17.09 -7.38
N TYR A 231 -16.52 16.05 -6.85
CA TYR A 231 -16.97 14.87 -7.60
C TYR A 231 -18.49 14.80 -7.48
N VAL A 232 -19.16 14.89 -8.62
CA VAL A 232 -20.62 14.96 -8.70
C VAL A 232 -21.12 13.63 -9.23
N TYR A 233 -22.04 13.02 -8.49
CA TYR A 233 -22.64 11.73 -8.82
C TYR A 233 -24.11 11.89 -9.17
N ASP A 234 -24.64 11.01 -10.00
CA ASP A 234 -26.09 10.85 -10.19
C ASP A 234 -26.72 9.94 -9.13
N ASP A 235 -28.04 9.76 -9.22
CA ASP A 235 -28.82 8.90 -8.33
C ASP A 235 -28.44 7.41 -8.42
N TYR A 236 -27.81 7.00 -9.52
CA TYR A 236 -27.29 5.65 -9.71
C TYR A 236 -25.86 5.49 -9.18
N GLY A 237 -25.26 6.56 -8.64
CA GLY A 237 -23.90 6.58 -8.12
C GLY A 237 -22.80 6.61 -9.18
N GLN A 238 -23.13 6.96 -10.41
CA GLN A 238 -22.16 7.15 -11.49
C GLN A 238 -21.52 8.52 -11.38
N LEU A 239 -20.21 8.61 -11.59
CA LEU A 239 -19.47 9.89 -11.55
C LEU A 239 -19.79 10.70 -12.81
N ARG A 240 -20.61 11.75 -12.68
CA ARG A 240 -21.05 12.58 -13.80
C ARG A 240 -20.13 13.76 -14.08
N ALA A 241 -19.54 14.34 -13.05
CA ALA A 241 -18.61 15.46 -13.22
C ALA A 241 -17.46 15.47 -12.20
N VAL A 242 -16.30 15.95 -12.63
CA VAL A 242 -15.18 16.32 -11.75
C VAL A 242 -14.87 17.80 -11.96
N LEU A 243 -15.24 18.63 -10.98
CA LEU A 243 -15.08 20.07 -11.00
C LEU A 243 -13.68 20.43 -10.51
N GLN A 244 -12.91 21.11 -11.37
CA GLN A 244 -11.56 21.55 -11.08
C GLN A 244 -11.56 22.76 -10.13
N PRO A 245 -10.42 23.11 -9.48
CA PRO A 245 -10.38 24.21 -8.52
C PRO A 245 -10.92 25.55 -9.06
N MET A 246 -10.57 25.89 -10.31
CA MET A 246 -11.00 27.15 -10.95
C MET A 246 -12.52 27.23 -11.18
N PHE A 247 -13.24 26.10 -11.16
CA PHE A 247 -14.71 26.09 -11.26
C PHE A 247 -15.37 26.88 -10.11
N GLN A 248 -14.69 26.96 -8.97
CA GLN A 248 -15.19 27.66 -7.78
C GLN A 248 -15.23 29.17 -7.95
N ASP A 249 -14.35 29.71 -8.79
CA ASP A 249 -14.24 31.14 -9.09
C ASP A 249 -15.02 31.49 -10.36
N ASN A 250 -15.03 30.57 -11.32
CA ASN A 250 -15.79 30.68 -12.56
C ASN A 250 -16.48 29.35 -12.87
N ALA A 251 -17.81 29.31 -12.71
CA ALA A 251 -18.63 28.10 -12.85
C ALA A 251 -18.84 27.64 -14.32
N SER A 252 -17.77 27.60 -15.12
CA SER A 252 -17.77 27.08 -16.49
C SER A 252 -17.55 25.57 -16.48
N LEU A 253 -18.63 24.80 -16.75
CA LEU A 253 -18.51 23.36 -17.01
C LEU A 253 -17.79 23.06 -18.33
N ALA A 254 -17.64 24.06 -19.20
CA ALA A 254 -16.90 23.89 -20.44
C ALA A 254 -15.38 23.91 -20.22
N ASP A 255 -14.91 24.81 -19.36
CA ASP A 255 -13.49 25.09 -19.19
C ASP A 255 -12.88 24.41 -17.96
N TYR A 256 -13.71 24.11 -16.95
CA TYR A 256 -13.22 23.68 -15.62
C TYR A 256 -13.90 22.43 -15.06
N ALA A 257 -14.54 21.62 -15.91
CA ALA A 257 -15.10 20.34 -15.50
C ALA A 257 -14.79 19.22 -16.50
N PHE A 258 -14.45 18.04 -15.96
CA PHE A 258 -14.58 16.79 -16.71
C PHE A 258 -16.03 16.34 -16.59
N LEU A 259 -16.66 15.96 -17.70
CA LEU A 259 -18.03 15.43 -17.71
C LEU A 259 -18.04 14.03 -18.30
N TYR A 260 -18.92 13.18 -17.79
CA TYR A 260 -19.07 11.80 -18.22
C TYR A 260 -20.54 11.52 -18.51
N GLU A 261 -20.79 10.84 -19.63
CA GLU A 261 -22.08 10.25 -19.95
C GLU A 261 -22.01 8.75 -19.95
N TYR A 262 -23.08 8.13 -19.49
CA TYR A 262 -23.22 6.69 -19.40
C TYR A 262 -24.47 6.23 -20.14
N ASP A 263 -24.40 5.04 -20.72
CA ASP A 263 -25.59 4.34 -21.19
C ASP A 263 -26.36 3.70 -20.03
N GLN A 264 -27.51 3.10 -20.36
CA GLN A 264 -28.36 2.37 -19.41
C GLN A 264 -27.67 1.15 -18.76
N ARG A 265 -26.51 0.74 -19.25
CA ARG A 265 -25.71 -0.39 -18.73
C ARG A 265 -24.51 0.10 -17.91
N GLY A 266 -24.39 1.42 -17.68
CA GLY A 266 -23.29 2.02 -16.92
C GLY A 266 -21.95 2.05 -17.66
N ARG A 267 -21.95 1.96 -18.98
CA ARG A 267 -20.75 2.13 -19.80
C ARG A 267 -20.63 3.59 -20.21
N ILE A 268 -19.41 4.13 -20.16
CA ILE A 268 -19.15 5.50 -20.62
C ILE A 268 -19.40 5.56 -22.13
N VAL A 269 -20.25 6.48 -22.56
CA VAL A 269 -20.58 6.73 -23.97
C VAL A 269 -20.01 8.03 -24.50
N SER A 270 -19.74 9.00 -23.63
CA SER A 270 -19.01 10.21 -23.98
C SER A 270 -18.26 10.76 -22.78
N LYS A 271 -17.14 11.41 -23.05
CA LYS A 271 -16.35 12.13 -22.06
C LYS A 271 -16.03 13.52 -22.59
N LYS A 272 -16.27 14.54 -21.76
CA LYS A 272 -15.74 15.88 -21.98
C LYS A 272 -14.51 16.12 -21.13
N THR A 273 -13.50 16.73 -21.74
CA THR A 273 -12.35 17.28 -21.01
C THR A 273 -12.43 18.80 -20.91
N PRO A 274 -12.00 19.41 -19.79
CA PRO A 274 -12.05 20.86 -19.61
C PRO A 274 -11.20 21.58 -20.66
N GLY A 275 -11.75 22.64 -21.26
CA GLY A 275 -11.05 23.46 -22.26
C GLY A 275 -10.86 22.78 -23.63
N ALA A 276 -11.44 21.60 -23.82
CA ALA A 276 -11.40 20.83 -25.06
C ALA A 276 -12.81 20.32 -25.43
N GLY A 277 -12.88 19.64 -26.59
CA GLY A 277 -14.11 19.07 -27.14
C GLY A 277 -14.61 17.84 -26.38
N MET A 278 -15.67 17.24 -26.93
CA MET A 278 -16.17 15.92 -26.50
C MET A 278 -15.53 14.82 -27.33
N ASP A 279 -15.18 13.73 -26.66
CA ASP A 279 -14.76 12.45 -27.25
C ASP A 279 -15.80 11.35 -26.96
#